data_AF-A0A9P6TVZ2-F1
#
_entry.id   AF-A0A9P6TVZ2-F1
#
_cell.length_a   1.000
_cell.length_b   1.000
_cell.length_c   1.000
_cell.angle_alpha   90.00
_cell.angle_beta   90.00
_cell.angle_gamma   90.00
#
_symmetry.space_group_name_H-M   'P 1'
#
loop_
_entity.id
_entity.type
_entity.pdbx_description
1 polymer ?
#
loop_
_entity_poly.entity_id
_entity_poly.type
_entity_poly.pdbx_seq_one_letter_code
_entity_poly.pdbx_strand_id
1 'polypeptide(L)'
;MSFIFNIFSSNPATPSEKENAAALKVIIKDHKSALKAEYKQHETEYKQAVKEADAEYKRSKQEAKDKLYRNTMEAVSREIDIITATDEYVNSDKKTKTKIDDFKSWINTETEKHLGESDGELEVFEGTLDEKTSQAPAA
;
A
#
# COMPACT_ATOMS: atom_id res chain seq x y z
N MET A 1 9.33 56.63 28.28
CA MET A 1 9.47 56.77 26.81
C MET A 1 10.73 57.55 26.38
N SER A 2 11.80 57.58 27.19
CA SER A 2 13.03 58.34 26.87
C SER A 2 14.31 57.51 26.79
N PHE A 3 14.29 56.22 27.18
CA PHE A 3 15.47 55.35 27.12
C PHE A 3 15.65 54.65 25.76
N ILE A 4 14.54 54.26 25.11
CA ILE A 4 14.57 53.59 23.80
C ILE A 4 14.97 54.55 22.68
N PHE A 5 14.64 55.84 22.81
CA PHE A 5 14.94 56.83 21.76
C PHE A 5 16.45 57.07 21.59
N ASN A 6 17.26 56.97 22.65
CA ASN A 6 18.71 57.25 22.58
C ASN A 6 19.57 56.08 22.08
N ILE A 7 19.10 54.83 22.18
CA ILE A 7 19.88 53.66 21.74
C ILE A 7 19.74 53.44 20.22
N PHE A 8 18.59 53.79 19.63
CA PHE A 8 18.32 53.59 18.21
C PHE A 8 18.58 54.82 17.32
N SER A 9 18.82 56.01 17.90
CA SER A 9 18.97 57.26 17.12
C SER A 9 20.41 57.63 16.76
N SER A 10 21.42 56.81 17.10
CA SER A 10 22.83 57.14 16.84
C SER A 10 23.62 56.06 16.09
N ASN A 11 22.99 54.97 15.66
CA ASN A 11 23.64 53.97 14.81
C ASN A 11 23.05 54.01 13.39
N PRO A 12 23.77 54.53 12.37
CA PRO A 12 23.30 54.58 11.00
C PRO A 12 23.12 53.19 10.36
N ALA A 13 23.53 52.12 11.04
CA ALA A 13 23.29 50.74 10.65
C ALA A 13 21.98 50.15 11.20
N THR A 14 21.22 50.88 12.03
CA THR A 14 19.92 50.42 12.51
C THR A 14 18.86 50.65 11.43
N PRO A 15 18.22 49.60 10.88
CA PRO A 15 17.18 49.77 9.88
C PRO A 15 15.98 50.50 10.47
N SER A 16 15.41 51.40 9.69
CA SER A 16 14.20 52.13 10.05
C SER A 16 13.02 51.17 10.23
N GLU A 17 11.99 51.61 10.97
CA GLU A 17 10.76 50.84 11.15
C GLU A 17 10.11 50.44 9.81
N LYS A 18 10.24 51.30 8.79
CA LYS A 18 9.76 51.04 7.43
C LYS A 18 10.56 49.93 6.72
N GLU A 19 11.87 49.90 6.89
CA GLU A 19 12.75 48.84 6.35
C GLU A 19 12.52 47.51 7.07
N ASN A 20 12.35 47.53 8.39
CA ASN A 20 11.98 46.35 9.18
C ASN A 20 10.61 45.79 8.78
N ALA A 21 9.61 46.64 8.59
CA ALA A 21 8.29 46.22 8.13
C ALA A 21 8.31 45.65 6.70
N ALA A 22 9.15 46.19 5.82
CA ALA A 22 9.34 45.66 4.47
C ALA A 22 10.05 44.30 4.50
N ALA A 23 11.11 44.14 5.30
CA ALA A 23 11.81 42.88 5.48
C ALA A 23 10.90 41.78 6.05
N LEU A 24 10.10 42.11 7.07
CA LEU A 24 9.12 41.17 7.64
C LEU A 24 8.07 40.73 6.61
N LYS A 25 7.57 41.64 5.76
CA LYS A 25 6.63 41.29 4.69
C LYS A 25 7.23 40.32 3.67
N VAL A 26 8.51 40.49 3.32
CA VAL A 26 9.22 39.57 2.44
C VAL A 26 9.37 38.20 3.09
N ILE A 27 9.83 38.14 4.34
CA ILE A 27 9.98 36.89 5.10
C ILE A 27 8.65 36.13 5.21
N ILE A 28 7.55 36.85 5.50
CA ILE A 28 6.21 36.26 5.58
C ILE A 28 5.75 35.73 4.21
N LYS A 29 6.02 36.46 3.14
CA LYS A 29 5.67 36.04 1.77
C LYS A 29 6.44 34.78 1.36
N ASP A 30 7.73 34.73 1.68
CA ASP A 30 8.59 33.59 1.35
C ASP A 30 8.18 32.36 2.16
N HIS A 31 7.94 32.50 3.47
CA HIS A 31 7.42 31.42 4.31
C HIS A 31 6.06 30.91 3.82
N LYS A 32 5.14 31.82 3.46
CA LYS A 32 3.83 31.42 2.92
C LYS A 32 3.96 30.63 1.62
N SER A 33 4.96 30.94 0.80
CA SER A 33 5.21 30.25 -0.47
C SER A 33 5.86 28.89 -0.24
N ALA A 34 6.84 28.81 0.67
CA ALA A 34 7.47 27.56 1.09
C ALA A 34 6.44 26.60 1.70
N LEU A 35 5.61 27.06 2.63
CA LEU A 35 4.58 26.24 3.27
C LEU A 35 3.56 25.67 2.26
N LYS A 36 3.21 26.45 1.23
CA LYS A 36 2.33 25.97 0.14
C LYS A 36 3.00 24.89 -0.70
N ALA A 37 4.31 25.00 -0.94
CA ALA A 37 5.06 24.00 -1.68
C ALA A 37 5.19 22.71 -0.88
N GLU A 38 5.58 22.80 0.39
CA GLU A 38 5.64 21.66 1.32
C GLU A 38 4.30 20.94 1.44
N TYR A 39 3.21 21.68 1.62
CA TYR A 39 1.87 21.09 1.71
C TYR A 39 1.51 20.30 0.44
N LYS A 40 1.76 20.86 -0.74
CA LYS A 40 1.49 20.17 -2.02
C LYS A 40 2.37 18.94 -2.21
N GLN A 41 3.63 19.01 -1.79
CA GLN A 41 4.54 17.90 -1.84
C GLN A 41 4.05 16.77 -0.92
N HIS A 42 3.72 17.09 0.33
CA HIS A 42 3.16 16.12 1.27
C HIS A 42 1.83 15.51 0.80
N GLU A 43 0.94 16.30 0.21
CA GLU A 43 -0.31 15.76 -0.37
C GLU A 43 -0.02 14.74 -1.48
N THR A 44 1.00 15.02 -2.31
CA THR A 44 1.41 14.14 -3.40
C THR A 44 2.04 12.86 -2.87
N GLU A 45 2.96 12.98 -1.92
CA GLU A 45 3.61 11.85 -1.24
C GLU A 45 2.59 10.95 -0.53
N TYR A 46 1.62 11.54 0.16
CA TYR A 46 0.53 10.79 0.82
C TYR A 46 -0.31 10.01 -0.20
N LYS A 47 -0.74 10.65 -1.29
CA LYS A 47 -1.51 9.99 -2.35
C LYS A 47 -0.74 8.84 -2.98
N GLN A 48 0.57 8.99 -3.17
CA GLN A 48 1.42 7.94 -3.70
C GLN A 48 1.58 6.79 -2.70
N ALA A 49 1.86 7.08 -1.43
CA ALA A 49 2.01 6.08 -0.39
C ALA A 49 0.75 5.23 -0.21
N VAL A 50 -0.44 5.83 -0.29
CA VAL A 50 -1.72 5.09 -0.23
C VAL A 50 -1.87 4.13 -1.42
N LYS A 51 -1.49 4.55 -2.63
CA LYS A 51 -1.55 3.68 -3.82
C LYS A 51 -0.57 2.51 -3.72
N GLU A 52 0.65 2.76 -3.25
CA GLU A 52 1.66 1.72 -3.05
C GLU A 52 1.21 0.73 -1.97
N ALA A 53 0.65 1.22 -0.86
CA ALA A 53 0.12 0.37 0.19
C ALA A 53 -1.06 -0.51 -0.28
N ASP A 54 -1.97 0.03 -1.10
CA ASP A 54 -3.08 -0.75 -1.67
C ASP A 54 -2.59 -1.83 -2.65
N ALA A 55 -1.60 -1.49 -3.49
CA ALA A 55 -0.98 -2.46 -4.40
C ALA A 55 -0.27 -3.58 -3.65
N GLU A 56 0.51 -3.24 -2.62
CA GLU A 56 1.22 -4.23 -1.79
C GLU A 56 0.24 -5.10 -1.00
N TYR A 57 -0.83 -4.52 -0.46
CA TYR A 57 -1.89 -5.28 0.20
C TYR A 57 -2.54 -6.29 -0.75
N LYS A 58 -2.86 -5.89 -1.99
CA LYS A 58 -3.43 -6.78 -3.00
C LYS A 58 -2.46 -7.92 -3.35
N ARG A 59 -1.18 -7.61 -3.57
CA ARG A 59 -0.13 -8.61 -3.83
C ARG A 59 0.00 -9.59 -2.66
N SER A 60 0.18 -9.08 -1.44
CA SER A 60 0.35 -9.90 -0.24
C SER A 60 -0.87 -10.78 0.03
N LYS A 61 -2.08 -10.25 -0.19
CA LYS A 61 -3.32 -11.02 -0.07
C LYS A 61 -3.37 -12.18 -1.08
N GLN A 62 -2.93 -11.95 -2.32
CA GLN A 62 -2.89 -13.01 -3.33
C GLN A 62 -1.82 -14.06 -2.98
N GLU A 63 -0.62 -13.63 -2.60
CA GLU A 63 0.45 -14.54 -2.17
C GLU A 63 0.02 -15.41 -0.97
N ALA A 64 -0.68 -14.81 0.00
CA ALA A 64 -1.22 -15.55 1.14
C ALA A 64 -2.26 -16.60 0.73
N LYS A 65 -3.15 -16.28 -0.23
CA LYS A 65 -4.11 -17.24 -0.79
C LYS A 65 -3.41 -18.38 -1.51
N ASP A 66 -2.46 -18.07 -2.38
CA ASP A 66 -1.73 -19.06 -3.16
C ASP A 66 -0.94 -20.00 -2.23
N LYS A 67 -0.30 -19.44 -1.20
CA LYS A 67 0.41 -20.21 -0.19
C LYS A 67 -0.53 -21.11 0.61
N LEU A 68 -1.68 -20.59 1.05
CA LEU A 68 -2.67 -21.40 1.78
C LEU A 68 -3.18 -22.54 0.91
N TYR A 69 -3.46 -22.27 -0.37
CA TYR A 69 -3.92 -23.26 -1.33
C TYR A 69 -2.87 -24.37 -1.53
N ARG A 70 -1.62 -24.00 -1.84
CA ARG A 70 -0.51 -24.96 -1.98
C ARG A 70 -0.35 -25.83 -0.73
N ASN A 71 -0.29 -25.22 0.44
CA ASN A 71 -0.15 -25.95 1.70
C ASN A 71 -1.32 -26.91 1.96
N THR A 72 -2.54 -26.50 1.59
CA THR A 72 -3.73 -27.36 1.72
C THR A 72 -3.67 -28.54 0.77
N MET A 73 -3.30 -28.31 -0.50
CA MET A 73 -3.18 -29.38 -1.49
C MET A 73 -2.05 -30.36 -1.15
N GLU A 74 -0.92 -29.87 -0.65
CA GLU A 74 0.17 -30.72 -0.14
C GLU A 74 -0.27 -31.56 1.06
N ALA A 75 -1.02 -30.97 2.00
CA ALA A 75 -1.55 -31.69 3.15
C ALA A 75 -2.52 -32.79 2.73
N VAL A 76 -3.46 -32.48 1.83
CA VAL A 76 -4.40 -33.48 1.28
C VAL A 76 -3.64 -34.59 0.55
N SER A 77 -2.65 -34.25 -0.28
CA SER A 77 -1.83 -35.24 -0.99
C SER A 77 -1.14 -36.21 -0.02
N ARG A 78 -0.56 -35.68 1.07
CA ARG A 78 0.07 -36.48 2.13
C ARG A 78 -0.92 -37.42 2.83
N GLU A 79 -2.12 -36.94 3.15
CA GLU A 79 -3.16 -37.78 3.76
C GLU A 79 -3.58 -38.92 2.83
N ILE A 80 -3.70 -38.66 1.53
CA ILE A 80 -4.00 -39.72 0.58
C ILE A 80 -2.85 -40.73 0.51
N ASP A 81 -1.60 -40.28 0.53
CA ASP A 81 -0.46 -41.19 0.55
C ASP A 81 -0.48 -42.12 1.78
N ILE A 82 -0.81 -41.57 2.95
CA ILE A 82 -1.01 -42.35 4.19
C ILE A 82 -2.13 -43.38 3.99
N ILE A 83 -3.31 -42.95 3.51
CA ILE A 83 -4.44 -43.85 3.25
C ILE A 83 -4.02 -44.97 2.29
N THR A 84 -3.32 -44.63 1.20
CA THR A 84 -2.92 -45.61 0.20
C THR A 84 -1.83 -46.58 0.67
N ALA A 85 -1.11 -46.25 1.74
CA ALA A 85 -0.14 -47.14 2.37
C ALA A 85 -0.77 -48.13 3.36
N THR A 86 -2.06 -47.98 3.70
CA THR A 86 -2.74 -48.88 4.65
C THR A 86 -3.09 -50.24 4.03
N ASP A 87 -3.03 -51.29 4.84
CA ASP A 87 -3.44 -52.64 4.44
C ASP A 87 -4.93 -52.70 4.04
N GLU A 88 -5.76 -51.86 4.67
CA GLU A 88 -7.18 -51.75 4.32
C GLU A 88 -7.38 -51.25 2.88
N TYR A 89 -6.60 -50.25 2.46
CA TYR A 89 -6.64 -49.78 1.08
C TYR A 89 -6.04 -50.81 0.10
N VAL A 90 -4.91 -51.42 0.44
CA VAL A 90 -4.27 -52.44 -0.41
C VAL A 90 -5.23 -53.60 -0.69
N ASN A 91 -6.06 -53.97 0.29
CA ASN A 91 -7.06 -55.03 0.17
C ASN A 91 -8.46 -54.53 -0.24
N SER A 92 -8.62 -53.24 -0.54
CA SER A 92 -9.93 -52.68 -0.89
C SER A 92 -10.40 -53.16 -2.27
N ASP A 93 -11.70 -53.02 -2.50
CA ASP A 93 -12.31 -53.31 -3.79
C ASP A 93 -11.79 -52.36 -4.90
N LYS A 94 -11.91 -52.81 -6.15
CA LYS A 94 -11.40 -52.08 -7.32
C LYS A 94 -12.04 -50.70 -7.48
N LYS A 95 -13.32 -50.52 -7.13
CA LYS A 95 -14.02 -49.24 -7.28
C LYS A 95 -13.47 -48.21 -6.29
N THR A 96 -13.13 -48.63 -5.07
CA THR A 96 -12.48 -47.76 -4.08
C THR A 96 -11.10 -47.29 -4.54
N LYS A 97 -10.29 -48.19 -5.12
CA LYS A 97 -8.97 -47.84 -5.67
C LYS A 97 -9.07 -46.84 -6.82
N THR A 98 -9.94 -47.12 -7.80
CA THR A 98 -10.15 -46.21 -8.94
C THR A 98 -10.59 -44.81 -8.50
N LYS A 99 -11.47 -44.70 -7.50
CA LYS A 99 -11.88 -43.38 -6.98
C LYS A 99 -10.75 -42.60 -6.32
N ILE A 100 -9.87 -43.28 -5.60
CA ILE A 100 -8.72 -42.63 -4.97
C ILE A 100 -7.70 -42.22 -6.03
N ASP A 101 -7.48 -43.04 -7.06
CA ASP A 101 -6.61 -42.69 -8.19
C ASP A 101 -7.16 -41.50 -8.99
N ASP A 102 -8.46 -41.48 -9.27
CA ASP A 102 -9.15 -40.35 -9.93
C ASP A 102 -9.01 -39.06 -9.09
N PHE A 103 -9.13 -39.17 -7.76
CA PHE A 103 -8.97 -38.05 -6.86
C PHE A 103 -7.53 -37.54 -6.81
N LYS A 104 -6.52 -38.43 -6.79
CA LYS A 104 -5.10 -38.05 -6.90
C LYS A 104 -4.83 -37.30 -8.21
N SER A 105 -5.36 -37.81 -9.32
CA SER A 105 -5.24 -37.17 -10.63
C SER A 105 -5.86 -35.78 -10.66
N TRP A 106 -7.04 -35.62 -10.06
CA TRP A 106 -7.71 -34.32 -9.93
C TRP A 106 -6.89 -33.32 -9.12
N ILE A 107 -6.34 -33.71 -7.95
CA ILE A 107 -5.51 -32.83 -7.12
C ILE A 107 -4.28 -32.33 -7.89
N ASN A 108 -3.60 -33.21 -8.63
CA ASN A 108 -2.44 -32.82 -9.42
C ASN A 108 -2.82 -31.82 -10.51
N THR A 109 -3.93 -32.08 -11.21
CA THR A 109 -4.45 -31.19 -12.25
C THR A 109 -4.86 -29.82 -11.68
N GLU A 110 -5.53 -29.80 -10.53
CA GLU A 110 -6.02 -28.56 -9.91
C GLU A 110 -4.88 -27.76 -9.27
N THR A 111 -3.84 -28.43 -8.78
CA THR A 111 -2.62 -27.78 -8.30
C THR A 111 -1.90 -27.10 -9.47
N GLU A 112 -1.73 -27.77 -10.61
CA GLU A 112 -1.07 -27.22 -11.79
C GLU A 112 -1.83 -26.03 -12.40
N LYS A 113 -3.17 -26.09 -12.47
CA LYS A 113 -3.99 -24.98 -12.98
C LYS A 113 -3.89 -23.72 -12.12
N HIS A 114 -4.04 -23.87 -10.80
CA HIS A 114 -4.00 -22.70 -9.91
C HIS A 114 -2.61 -22.05 -9.84
N LEU A 115 -1.55 -22.82 -10.11
CA LEU A 115 -0.19 -22.30 -10.25
C LEU A 115 0.08 -21.64 -11.61
N GLY A 116 -0.67 -22.02 -12.66
CA GLY A 116 -0.55 -21.44 -14.00
C GLY A 116 -1.39 -20.19 -14.22
N GLU A 117 -2.47 -19.99 -13.45
CA GLU A 117 -3.36 -18.82 -13.55
C GLU A 117 -2.88 -17.61 -12.72
N SER A 118 -1.95 -17.78 -11.79
CA SER A 118 -1.47 -16.68 -10.92
C SER A 118 -0.62 -15.62 -11.63
N ASP A 119 -0.20 -15.86 -12.87
CA ASP A 119 0.67 -14.94 -13.64
C ASP A 119 -0.10 -13.89 -14.47
N GLY A 120 -1.43 -13.94 -14.52
CA GLY A 120 -2.19 -13.13 -15.47
C GLY A 120 -3.56 -12.68 -14.98
N GLU A 121 -3.59 -11.71 -14.06
CA GLU A 121 -4.59 -10.62 -14.03
C GLU A 121 -4.37 -9.76 -12.79
N LEU A 122 -3.40 -8.85 -12.88
CA LEU A 122 -3.42 -7.66 -12.03
C LEU A 122 -4.33 -6.64 -12.72
N GLU A 123 -5.64 -6.78 -12.56
CA GLU A 123 -6.56 -5.71 -12.96
C GLU A 123 -6.23 -4.46 -12.13
N VAL A 124 -5.56 -3.51 -12.78
CA VAL A 124 -5.38 -2.16 -12.26
C VAL A 124 -6.75 -1.50 -12.26
N PHE A 125 -7.50 -1.69 -11.19
CA PHE A 125 -8.70 -0.89 -10.93
C PHE A 125 -8.25 0.57 -10.72
N GLU A 126 -8.37 1.38 -11.77
CA GLU A 126 -8.33 2.84 -11.68
C GLU A 126 -9.53 3.30 -10.85
N GLY A 127 -9.37 3.29 -9.53
CA GLY A 127 -10.29 3.94 -8.62
C GLY A 127 -10.16 5.45 -8.80
N THR A 128 -11.03 6.04 -9.61
CA THR A 128 -11.26 7.49 -9.66
C THR A 128 -11.67 7.94 -8.26
N LEU A 129 -10.73 8.51 -7.51
CA LEU A 129 -11.04 9.21 -6.27
C LEU A 129 -11.80 10.48 -6.66
N ASP A 130 -13.13 10.44 -6.46
CA ASP A 130 -14.02 11.57 -6.72
C ASP A 130 -13.50 12.85 -6.08
N GLU A 131 -13.18 13.81 -6.95
CA GLU A 131 -12.65 15.12 -6.64
C GLU A 131 -13.77 16.02 -6.09
N LYS A 132 -14.32 15.70 -4.92
CA LYS A 132 -15.30 16.56 -4.24
C LYS A 132 -15.01 16.66 -2.75
N THR A 133 -14.02 17.49 -2.40
CA THR A 133 -14.06 18.33 -1.19
C THR A 133 -12.82 19.22 -1.13
N SER A 134 -12.82 20.31 -1.90
CA SER A 134 -12.03 21.48 -1.51
C SER A 134 -12.64 22.76 -2.10
N GLN A 135 -13.84 23.10 -1.64
CA GLN A 135 -14.25 24.51 -1.61
C GLN A 135 -13.96 25.03 -0.21
N ALA A 136 -12.81 25.69 -0.06
CA ALA A 136 -12.63 26.61 1.05
C ALA A 136 -13.54 27.83 0.81
N PRO A 137 -14.26 28.33 1.82
CA PRO A 137 -15.09 29.53 1.65
C PRO A 137 -14.19 30.74 1.42
N ALA A 138 -14.57 31.56 0.43
CA ALA A 138 -13.95 32.85 0.17
C ALA A 138 -14.22 33.82 1.35
N ALA A 139 -13.16 34.48 1.81
CA ALA A 139 -13.21 35.62 2.70
C ALA A 139 -12.49 36.80 2.03
#